data_AF-A0A7S1J6P7-F1
#
_entry.id   AF-A0A7S1J6P7-F1
#
_cell.length_a   1.000
_cell.length_b   1.000
_cell.length_c   1.000
_cell.angle_alpha   90.00
_cell.angle_beta   90.00
_cell.angle_gamma   90.00
#
_symmetry.space_group_name_H-M   'P 1'
#
loop_
_entity.id
_entity.type
_entity.pdbx_description
1 polymer ?
#
loop_
_entity_poly.entity_id
_entity_poly.type
_entity_poly.pdbx_seq_one_letter_code
_entity_poly.pdbx_strand_id
1 'polypeptide(L)'
;MDVGAGNGELLKAVQLLAPNVNATGLETSPMKIKGAGNHGLRVVDRDLATIEEKFDVVSFMNVLSHVSCPIGFFKALMRLLKPTGCLFMCTGNAADLTDPGQNPSQTYSLP
;
A
#
# COMPACT_ATOMS: atom_id res chain seq x y z
N MET A 1 6.03 4.93 -4.41
CA MET A 1 5.73 3.49 -4.24
C MET A 1 4.42 3.39 -3.51
N ASP A 2 3.48 2.59 -4.00
CA ASP A 2 2.23 2.30 -3.31
C ASP A 2 2.23 0.86 -2.77
N VAL A 3 2.20 0.69 -1.45
CA VAL A 3 2.31 -0.61 -0.79
C VAL A 3 0.91 -1.15 -0.50
N GLY A 4 0.62 -2.36 -0.99
CA GLY A 4 -0.74 -2.92 -1.02
C GLY A 4 -1.58 -2.29 -2.13
N ALA A 5 -1.00 -2.16 -3.33
CA ALA A 5 -1.55 -1.37 -4.43
C ALA A 5 -2.87 -1.90 -5.01
N GLY A 6 -3.30 -3.11 -4.67
CA GLY A 6 -4.55 -3.66 -5.17
C GLY A 6 -4.56 -3.77 -6.69
N ASN A 7 -5.63 -3.30 -7.35
CA ASN A 7 -5.69 -3.25 -8.81
C ASN A 7 -4.98 -2.01 -9.39
N GLY A 8 -4.34 -1.20 -8.54
CA GLY A 8 -3.57 -0.03 -8.94
C GLY A 8 -4.40 1.24 -9.10
N GLU A 9 -5.56 1.35 -8.45
CA GLU A 9 -6.46 2.51 -8.55
C GLU A 9 -5.72 3.83 -8.22
N LEU A 10 -4.88 3.84 -7.17
CA LEU A 10 -4.07 5.02 -6.84
C LEU A 10 -3.02 5.30 -7.92
N LEU A 11 -2.33 4.28 -8.43
CA LEU A 11 -1.35 4.45 -9.51
C LEU A 11 -2.00 5.02 -10.76
N LYS A 12 -3.21 4.57 -11.09
CA LYS A 12 -3.98 5.08 -12.22
C LYS A 12 -4.33 6.55 -12.03
N ALA A 13 -4.79 6.94 -10.84
CA ALA A 13 -5.07 8.33 -10.52
C ALA A 13 -3.80 9.20 -10.63
N VAL A 14 -2.66 8.71 -10.12
CA VAL A 14 -1.37 9.41 -10.22
C VAL A 14 -0.95 9.58 -11.67
N GLN A 15 -1.06 8.55 -12.52
CA GLN A 15 -0.74 8.67 -13.95
C GLN A 15 -1.60 9.72 -14.66
N LEU A 16 -2.88 9.85 -14.28
CA LEU A 16 -3.81 10.82 -14.88
C LEU A 16 -3.55 12.25 -14.41
N LEU A 17 -3.29 12.44 -13.11
CA LEU A 17 -3.18 13.76 -12.50
C LEU A 17 -1.75 14.31 -12.50
N ALA A 18 -0.76 13.43 -12.54
CA ALA A 18 0.67 13.76 -12.49
C ALA A 18 1.46 12.85 -13.45
N PRO A 19 1.30 13.03 -14.78
CA PRO A 19 1.85 12.11 -15.78
C PRO A 19 3.39 12.01 -15.78
N ASN A 20 4.09 12.98 -15.18
CA ASN A 20 5.54 12.99 -15.03
C ASN A 20 6.03 12.19 -13.80
N VAL A 21 5.12 11.65 -12.97
CA VAL A 21 5.47 10.85 -11.79
C VAL A 21 5.65 9.39 -12.20
N ASN A 22 6.82 8.83 -11.88
CA ASN A 22 7.07 7.40 -12.02
C ASN A 22 6.46 6.63 -10.84
N ALA A 23 5.25 6.11 -11.04
CA ALA A 23 4.52 5.36 -10.02
C ALA A 23 4.76 3.84 -10.15
N THR A 24 4.96 3.17 -9.02
CA THR A 24 5.05 1.71 -8.92
C THR A 24 4.27 1.26 -7.69
N GLY A 25 3.57 0.13 -7.80
CA GLY A 25 2.86 -0.53 -6.71
C GLY A 25 3.49 -1.85 -6.29
N LEU A 26 3.26 -2.23 -5.04
CA LEU A 26 3.58 -3.53 -4.46
C LEU A 26 2.27 -4.24 -4.10
N GLU A 27 2.08 -5.46 -4.58
CA GLU A 27 0.88 -6.27 -4.32
C GLU A 27 1.26 -7.75 -4.34
N THR A 28 0.57 -8.58 -3.55
CA THR A 28 0.85 -10.02 -3.46
C THR A 28 -0.18 -10.87 -4.20
N SER A 29 -1.35 -10.31 -4.56
CA SER A 29 -2.37 -11.02 -5.33
C SER A 29 -2.02 -11.07 -6.82
N PRO A 30 -1.71 -12.25 -7.40
CA PRO A 30 -1.34 -12.36 -8.82
C PRO A 30 -2.46 -11.89 -9.77
N MET A 31 -3.72 -12.09 -9.37
CA MET A 31 -4.87 -11.62 -10.14
C MET A 31 -4.92 -10.10 -10.24
N LYS A 32 -4.71 -9.39 -9.12
CA LYS A 32 -4.74 -7.92 -9.10
C LYS A 32 -3.54 -7.33 -9.85
N ILE A 33 -2.35 -7.93 -9.70
CA ILE A 33 -1.15 -7.55 -10.47
C ILE A 33 -1.42 -7.65 -11.98
N LYS A 34 -1.98 -8.77 -12.44
CA LYS A 34 -2.35 -8.95 -13.84
C LYS A 34 -3.38 -7.92 -14.29
N GLY A 35 -4.40 -7.67 -13.47
CA GLY A 35 -5.43 -6.66 -13.73
C GLY A 35 -4.84 -5.25 -13.87
N ALA A 36 -3.91 -4.86 -12.99
CA ALA A 36 -3.22 -3.58 -13.07
C ALA A 36 -2.34 -3.48 -14.33
N GLY A 37 -1.62 -4.57 -14.66
CA GLY A 37 -0.78 -4.66 -15.87
C GLY A 37 -1.57 -4.47 -17.16
N ASN A 38 -2.80 -5.00 -17.24
CA ASN A 38 -3.69 -4.77 -18.40
C ASN A 38 -4.05 -3.29 -18.62
N HIS A 39 -3.90 -2.46 -17.59
CA HIS A 39 -4.13 -1.01 -17.65
C HIS A 39 -2.82 -0.20 -17.82
N GLY A 40 -1.69 -0.87 -18.10
CA GLY A 40 -0.38 -0.24 -18.23
C GLY A 40 0.24 0.21 -16.91
N LEU A 41 -0.23 -0.33 -15.78
CA LEU A 41 0.28 0.01 -14.45
C LEU A 41 1.44 -0.92 -14.06
N ARG A 42 2.48 -0.33 -13.45
CA ARG A 42 3.62 -1.08 -12.92
C ARG A 42 3.33 -1.52 -11.48
N VAL A 43 2.85 -2.74 -11.32
CA VAL A 43 2.67 -3.39 -10.01
C VAL A 43 3.55 -4.63 -9.96
N VAL A 44 4.28 -4.81 -8.86
CA VAL A 44 5.23 -5.92 -8.68
C VAL A 44 4.90 -6.72 -7.42
N ASP A 45 5.20 -8.01 -7.45
CA ASP A 45 5.25 -8.87 -6.27
C ASP A 45 6.71 -9.01 -5.83
N ARG A 46 7.08 -8.25 -4.79
CA ARG A 46 8.41 -8.35 -4.16
C ARG A 46 8.26 -8.26 -2.65
N ASP A 47 9.19 -8.87 -1.94
CA ASP A 47 9.34 -8.59 -0.53
C ASP A 47 9.85 -7.15 -0.35
N LEU A 48 9.16 -6.37 0.48
CA LEU A 48 9.54 -5.01 0.87
C LEU A 48 11.00 -4.95 1.37
N ALA A 49 11.50 -6.02 2.01
CA ALA A 49 12.88 -6.16 2.48
C ALA A 49 13.92 -6.16 1.35
N THR A 50 13.55 -6.61 0.16
CA THR A 50 14.45 -6.74 -1.02
C THR A 50 14.47 -5.50 -1.92
N ILE A 51 13.62 -4.51 -1.64
CA ILE A 51 13.57 -3.26 -2.40
C ILE A 51 14.70 -2.34 -1.92
N GLU A 52 15.59 -1.99 -2.82
CA GLU A 52 16.73 -1.09 -2.56
C GLU A 52 16.46 0.34 -3.04
N GLU A 53 15.55 0.49 -4.00
CA GLU A 53 15.15 1.77 -4.59
C GLU A 53 14.62 2.74 -3.52
N LYS A 54 14.93 4.03 -3.69
CA LYS A 54 14.44 5.11 -2.82
C LYS A 54 13.36 5.92 -3.50
N PHE A 55 12.31 6.26 -2.76
CA PHE A 55 11.15 6.96 -3.26
C PHE A 55 10.97 8.32 -2.60
N ASP A 56 10.49 9.30 -3.36
CA ASP A 56 10.06 10.59 -2.85
C ASP A 56 8.76 10.46 -2.03
N VAL A 57 7.90 9.52 -2.42
CA VAL A 57 6.65 9.20 -1.72
C VAL A 57 6.50 7.69 -1.59
N VAL A 58 6.22 7.24 -0.38
CA VAL A 58 5.73 5.89 -0.10
C VAL A 58 4.30 6.03 0.41
N SER A 59 3.35 5.29 -0.16
CA SER A 59 1.96 5.24 0.30
C SER A 59 1.56 3.85 0.75
N PHE A 60 0.59 3.77 1.65
CA PHE A 60 -0.22 2.57 1.87
C PHE A 60 -1.63 2.98 2.33
N MET A 61 -2.65 2.29 1.86
CA MET A 61 -4.05 2.62 2.19
C MET A 61 -4.79 1.36 2.63
N ASN A 62 -5.35 1.38 3.84
CA ASN A 62 -6.12 0.28 4.42
C ASN A 62 -5.38 -1.07 4.47
N VAL A 63 -4.04 -1.03 4.57
CA VAL A 63 -3.19 -2.22 4.64
C VAL A 63 -2.90 -2.64 6.08
N LEU A 64 -2.90 -1.70 7.03
CA LEU A 64 -2.41 -1.94 8.41
C LEU A 64 -3.12 -3.10 9.12
N SER A 65 -4.40 -3.35 8.83
CA SER A 65 -5.18 -4.43 9.45
C SER A 65 -4.62 -5.83 9.16
N HIS A 66 -3.83 -6.01 8.10
CA HIS A 66 -3.20 -7.28 7.74
C HIS A 66 -1.74 -7.38 8.19
N VAL A 67 -1.20 -6.33 8.82
CA VAL A 67 0.21 -6.25 9.22
C VAL A 67 0.38 -6.81 10.62
N SER A 68 1.08 -7.94 10.74
CA SER A 68 1.35 -8.62 12.02
C SER A 68 2.35 -7.87 12.91
N CYS A 69 3.31 -7.14 12.32
CA CYS A 69 4.30 -6.34 13.04
C CYS A 69 4.35 -4.90 12.50
N PRO A 70 3.49 -4.00 13.02
CA PRO A 70 3.41 -2.62 12.55
C PRO A 70 4.75 -1.88 12.62
N ILE A 71 5.49 -2.02 13.72
CA ILE A 71 6.80 -1.37 13.89
C ILE A 71 7.80 -1.82 12.82
N GLY A 72 7.86 -3.13 12.54
CA GLY A 72 8.73 -3.68 11.50
C GLY A 72 8.33 -3.18 10.10
N PHE A 73 7.03 -3.13 9.83
CA PHE A 73 6.49 -2.58 8.59
C PHE A 73 6.85 -1.11 8.41
N PHE A 74 6.60 -0.25 9.40
CA PHE A 74 6.98 1.16 9.33
C PHE A 74 8.49 1.35 9.15
N LYS A 75 9.33 0.58 9.86
CA LYS A 75 10.80 0.62 9.65
C LYS A 75 11.18 0.28 8.21
N ALA A 76 10.55 -0.72 7.62
CA ALA A 76 10.79 -1.10 6.24
C ALA A 76 10.33 0.01 5.26
N LEU A 77 9.17 0.63 5.48
CA LEU A 77 8.71 1.76 4.67
C LEU A 77 9.64 2.97 4.77
N MET A 78 10.05 3.33 5.98
CA MET A 78 10.97 4.46 6.22
C MET A 78 12.33 4.22 5.55
N ARG A 79 12.82 2.98 5.49
CA ARG A 79 14.03 2.63 4.74
C ARG A 79 13.91 2.96 3.25
N LEU A 80 12.71 2.83 2.67
CA LEU A 80 12.49 3.09 1.24
C LEU A 80 12.35 4.58 0.91
N LEU A 81 12.20 5.45 1.91
CA LEU A 81 12.12 6.88 1.66
C LEU A 81 13.49 7.49 1.39
N LYS A 82 13.53 8.47 0.49
CA LYS A 82 14.61 9.45 0.42
C LYS A 82 14.61 10.31 1.70
N PRO A 83 15.72 10.98 2.06
CA PRO A 83 15.76 11.87 3.23
C PRO A 83 14.70 12.99 3.22
N THR A 84 14.31 13.45 2.03
CA THR A 84 13.27 14.48 1.81
C THR A 84 11.90 13.89 1.47
N GLY A 85 11.77 12.56 1.48
CA GLY A 85 10.55 11.88 1.10
C GLY A 85 9.50 11.89 2.21
N CYS A 86 8.25 11.61 1.85
CA CYS A 86 7.16 11.52 2.81
C CYS A 86 6.42 10.17 2.74
N LEU A 87 5.87 9.79 3.89
CA LEU A 87 4.96 8.66 4.02
C LEU A 87 3.52 9.19 3.98
N PHE A 88 2.73 8.72 3.00
CA PHE A 88 1.30 8.95 2.94
C PHE A 88 0.57 7.71 3.42
N MET A 89 -0.27 7.82 4.45
CA MET A 89 -1.01 6.67 4.97
C MET A 89 -2.48 6.99 5.15
N CYS A 90 -3.32 6.02 4.80
CA CYS A 90 -4.73 6.04 5.11
C CYS A 90 -5.08 4.74 5.84
N THR A 91 -5.80 4.85 6.95
CA THR A 91 -6.25 3.70 7.74
C THR A 91 -7.61 3.99 8.35
N GLY A 92 -8.34 2.94 8.70
CA GLY A 92 -9.62 3.07 9.39
C GLY A 92 -9.42 3.64 10.80
N ASN A 93 -10.41 4.42 11.26
CA ASN A 93 -10.46 4.92 12.63
C ASN A 93 -11.40 4.05 13.47
N ALA A 94 -10.83 3.15 14.27
CA ALA A 94 -11.63 2.29 15.14
C ALA A 94 -12.36 3.06 16.25
N ALA A 95 -11.91 4.28 16.60
CA ALA A 95 -12.56 5.10 17.61
C ALA A 95 -13.95 5.62 17.18
N ASP A 96 -14.22 5.64 15.87
CA ASP A 96 -15.52 6.07 15.34
C ASP A 96 -16.56 4.92 15.37
N LEU A 97 -16.15 3.71 15.73
CA LEU A 97 -17.04 2.56 15.83
C LEU A 97 -17.81 2.60 17.16
N THR A 98 -19.10 2.93 17.08
CA THR A 98 -20.01 2.90 18.23
C THR A 98 -20.61 1.51 18.48
N ASP A 99 -20.50 0.61 17.50
CA ASP A 99 -20.93 -0.78 17.58
C ASP A 99 -19.72 -1.70 17.34
N PRO A 100 -19.32 -2.51 18.34
CA PRO A 100 -18.22 -3.48 18.20
C PRO A 100 -18.37 -4.43 17.01
N GLY A 101 -19.59 -4.73 16.58
CA GLY A 101 -19.88 -5.59 15.43
C GLY A 101 -19.52 -4.96 14.07
N GLN A 102 -19.27 -3.65 14.02
CA GLN A 102 -18.82 -2.95 12.82
C GLN A 102 -17.30 -2.92 12.67
N ASN A 103 -16.55 -3.53 13.59
CA ASN A 103 -15.10 -3.57 13.50
C ASN A 103 -14.64 -4.58 12.43
N PRO A 104 -14.08 -4.12 11.29
CA PRO A 104 -13.67 -5.02 10.23
C PRO A 104 -12.55 -5.97 10.67
N SER A 105 -11.78 -5.66 11.72
CA SER A 105 -10.75 -6.58 12.22
C SER A 105 -11.32 -7.82 12.92
N GLN A 106 -12.57 -7.80 13.40
CA GLN A 106 -13.23 -8.99 13.95
C GLN A 106 -13.71 -9.94 12.85
N THR A 107 -14.17 -9.40 11.70
CA THR A 107 -14.62 -10.21 10.56
C THR A 107 -13.52 -11.00 9.84
N TYR A 108 -12.24 -10.69 10.08
CA TYR A 108 -11.10 -11.42 9.50
C TYR A 108 -10.43 -12.43 10.44
N SER A 109 -11.07 -12.74 11.58
CA SER A 109 -10.69 -13.91 12.38
C SER A 109 -11.15 -15.17 11.64
N LEU A 110 -10.39 -15.59 10.62
CA LEU A 110 -10.54 -16.94 10.08
C LEU A 110 -9.91 -17.95 11.07
N PRO A 111 -10.46 -19.18 11.14
CA PRO A 111 -10.18 -20.17 12.19
C PRO A 111 -8.73 -20.64 12.26
#